data_AF-A0A9D9HVA2-F1
#
_entry.id   AF-A0A9D9HVA2-F1
#
_cell.length_a   1.000
_cell.length_b   1.000
_cell.length_c   1.000
_cell.angle_alpha   90.00
_cell.angle_beta   90.00
_cell.angle_gamma   90.00
#
_symmetry.space_group_name_H-M   'P 1'
#
loop_
_entity.id
_entity.type
_entity.pdbx_description
1 polymer ?
#
loop_
_entity_poly.entity_id
_entity_poly.type
_entity_poly.pdbx_seq_one_letter_code
_entity_poly.pdbx_strand_id
1 'polypeptide(L)'
;MIAQTKIIRINSDVTIGGNQPFTLLAGPCAIESEQMAFDVAGRLKEICDKLSIPFVFKSSFDKANRTSASAPRGIGMEKGLAVLQNIKQTLHVPVVTDVHETWQCNPVAEVADILQIPAFLCRQTDLLLAAAATGKVVNIKKGQFLAPWDMKNIVAKMQSAGNENILLCERGTSFGYNNLVVDMSGLVEMRQLGYPVVFDATHSVQKPGGNGSSTGGNREMVPYLMRAALAVGIDGIFAEIHPDPDHAWSDGPNQLRLEDVERILTEACELDRLIKKLELPVKGNMSASTTSPMERKRIKLLLSDIDGVMTDGGMYYTSRGDFMKKFNAHDGMGLQLLRQKGVKTGIITSEDNDIARRRFEKLHLDYLVQGQRDGGKLEAAKQICEKEHISLSEVAYIGDDVNCLQLLQQVGLAACPSDAVWQVKQVPGIVQLKQKGGQGCLREFTELIVKNHI
;
A
#
# COMPACT_ATOMS: atom_id res chain seq x y z
N MET A 1 4.99 7.03 -1.75
CA MET A 1 5.05 6.53 -0.35
C MET A 1 4.84 5.03 -0.37
N ILE A 2 5.68 4.26 0.33
CA ILE A 2 5.36 2.88 0.69
C ILE A 2 4.11 2.94 1.56
N ALA A 3 2.97 2.47 1.06
CA ALA A 3 1.73 2.45 1.85
C ALA A 3 1.98 1.62 3.12
N GLN A 4 1.56 2.15 4.29
CA GLN A 4 1.73 1.46 5.55
C GLN A 4 0.74 0.30 5.61
N THR A 5 1.24 -0.92 5.78
CA THR A 5 0.45 -2.15 5.85
C THR A 5 0.15 -2.50 7.30
N LYS A 6 -0.94 -3.25 7.54
CA LYS A 6 -1.20 -3.86 8.86
C LYS A 6 0.00 -4.70 9.31
N ILE A 7 0.23 -4.76 10.63
CA ILE A 7 1.14 -5.74 11.21
C ILE A 7 0.34 -7.02 11.44
N ILE A 8 0.71 -8.10 10.74
CA ILE A 8 0.11 -9.41 10.91
C ILE A 8 1.02 -10.25 11.80
N ARG A 9 0.45 -10.77 12.89
CA ARG A 9 1.16 -11.63 13.83
C ARG A 9 0.98 -13.09 13.41
N ILE A 10 2.05 -13.71 12.96
CA ILE A 10 2.10 -15.14 12.63
C ILE A 10 2.27 -15.93 13.94
N ASN A 11 3.26 -15.47 14.69
CA ASN A 11 3.90 -15.98 15.88
C ASN A 11 3.70 -15.30 17.23
N SER A 12 4.19 -15.88 18.32
CA SER A 12 4.68 -15.07 19.45
C SER A 12 5.81 -14.12 19.03
N ASP A 13 6.68 -14.59 18.13
CA ASP A 13 7.98 -13.97 17.84
C ASP A 13 8.07 -13.41 16.41
N VAL A 14 7.26 -13.94 15.48
CA VAL A 14 7.29 -13.54 14.07
C VAL A 14 6.05 -12.71 13.70
N THR A 15 6.32 -11.51 13.18
CA THR A 15 5.33 -10.58 12.60
C THR A 15 5.77 -10.18 11.19
N ILE A 16 4.81 -9.76 10.36
CA ILE A 16 5.05 -9.27 9.00
C ILE A 16 4.21 -8.02 8.74
N GLY A 17 4.80 -7.03 8.06
CA GLY A 17 4.14 -5.76 7.72
C GLY A 17 4.54 -4.58 8.60
N GLY A 18 3.79 -3.48 8.47
CA GLY A 18 3.99 -2.28 9.30
C GLY A 18 5.37 -1.62 9.18
N ASN A 19 6.03 -1.77 8.03
CA ASN A 19 7.38 -1.25 7.77
C ASN A 19 8.49 -1.88 8.65
N GLN A 20 8.25 -3.08 9.19
CA GLN A 20 9.28 -3.90 9.83
C GLN A 20 10.25 -4.51 8.80
N PRO A 21 11.41 -5.04 9.23
CA PRO A 21 12.29 -5.82 8.37
C PRO A 21 11.52 -6.93 7.66
N PHE A 22 11.90 -7.22 6.41
CA PHE A 22 11.18 -8.23 5.65
C PHE A 22 11.19 -9.60 6.35
N THR A 23 10.05 -10.30 6.33
CA THR A 23 9.97 -11.70 6.77
C THR A 23 10.32 -12.63 5.62
N LEU A 24 11.16 -13.64 5.86
CA LEU A 24 11.47 -14.68 4.89
C LEU A 24 10.53 -15.89 5.06
N LEU A 25 9.80 -16.24 4.00
CA LEU A 25 9.04 -17.47 3.87
C LEU A 25 9.80 -18.41 2.93
N ALA A 26 10.58 -19.34 3.47
CA ALA A 26 11.50 -20.12 2.63
C ALA A 26 11.72 -21.57 3.07
N GLY A 27 12.07 -22.41 2.10
CA GLY A 27 12.35 -23.83 2.24
C GLY A 27 12.18 -24.55 0.90
N PRO A 28 12.16 -25.88 0.85
CA PRO A 28 12.09 -26.60 -0.42
C PRO A 28 10.71 -26.48 -1.11
N CYS A 29 10.69 -26.71 -2.43
CA CYS A 29 9.45 -26.68 -3.21
C CYS A 29 8.41 -27.71 -2.74
N ALA A 30 8.87 -28.90 -2.39
CA ALA A 30 8.10 -30.02 -1.86
C ALA A 30 8.90 -30.73 -0.76
N ILE A 31 8.23 -31.45 0.14
CA ILE A 31 8.90 -32.35 1.07
C ILE A 31 9.28 -33.63 0.32
N GLU A 32 10.58 -33.83 0.10
CA GLU A 32 11.13 -35.02 -0.58
C GLU A 32 11.53 -36.10 0.45
N SER A 33 12.09 -35.68 1.58
CA SER A 33 12.36 -36.52 2.75
C SER A 33 12.36 -35.67 4.02
N GLU A 34 12.13 -36.31 5.17
CA GLU A 34 12.20 -35.64 6.49
C GLU A 34 13.60 -35.07 6.75
N GLN A 35 14.66 -35.87 6.49
CA GLN A 35 16.05 -35.44 6.69
C GLN A 35 16.37 -34.17 5.89
N MET A 36 16.07 -34.16 4.59
CA MET A 36 16.33 -32.99 3.75
C MET A 36 15.55 -31.76 4.22
N ALA A 37 14.28 -31.93 4.62
CA ALA A 37 13.47 -30.83 5.13
C ALA A 37 14.07 -30.24 6.42
N PHE A 38 14.55 -31.09 7.33
CA PHE A 38 15.24 -30.68 8.55
C PHE A 38 16.57 -29.98 8.28
N ASP A 39 17.40 -30.53 7.38
CA ASP A 39 18.70 -29.94 7.03
C ASP A 39 18.54 -28.54 6.44
N VAL A 40 17.59 -28.38 5.51
CA VAL A 40 17.27 -27.07 4.91
C VAL A 40 16.69 -26.13 5.97
N ALA A 41 15.74 -26.58 6.78
CA ALA A 41 15.12 -25.74 7.82
C ALA A 41 16.14 -25.26 8.85
N GLY A 42 17.01 -26.16 9.34
CA GLY A 42 18.07 -25.86 10.29
C GLY A 42 19.07 -24.85 9.72
N ARG A 43 19.56 -25.08 8.50
CA ARG A 43 20.50 -24.18 7.85
C ARG A 43 19.91 -22.80 7.59
N LEU A 44 18.65 -22.73 7.14
CA LEU A 44 17.96 -21.44 6.94
C LEU A 44 17.73 -20.71 8.26
N LYS A 45 17.38 -21.43 9.34
CA LYS A 45 17.25 -20.85 10.67
C LYS A 45 18.57 -20.23 11.13
N GLU A 46 19.69 -20.94 11.03
CA GLU A 46 21.02 -20.42 11.39
C GLU A 46 21.36 -19.11 10.65
N ILE A 47 21.11 -19.10 9.33
CA ILE A 47 21.36 -17.92 8.50
C ILE A 47 20.44 -16.76 8.92
N CYS A 48 19.15 -17.03 9.13
CA CYS A 48 18.18 -16.02 9.52
C CYS A 48 18.46 -15.45 10.91
N ASP A 49 18.84 -16.28 11.89
CA ASP A 49 19.25 -15.85 13.23
C ASP A 49 20.48 -14.93 13.13
N LYS A 50 21.51 -15.34 12.37
CA LYS A 50 22.73 -14.57 12.14
C LYS A 50 22.44 -13.20 11.52
N LEU A 51 21.52 -13.14 10.56
CA LEU A 51 21.17 -11.91 9.83
C LEU A 51 20.04 -11.12 10.48
N SER A 52 19.44 -11.64 11.56
CA SER A 52 18.26 -11.09 12.24
C SER A 52 17.05 -10.93 11.31
N ILE A 53 16.77 -11.96 10.50
CA ILE A 53 15.62 -12.04 9.58
C ILE A 53 14.50 -12.83 10.26
N PRO A 54 13.28 -12.28 10.40
CA PRO A 54 12.11 -13.07 10.81
C PRO A 54 11.85 -14.20 9.80
N PHE A 55 11.77 -15.44 10.26
CA PHE A 55 11.75 -16.62 9.39
C PHE A 55 10.50 -17.48 9.58
N VAL A 56 9.92 -17.92 8.47
CA VAL A 56 8.87 -18.93 8.39
C VAL A 56 9.33 -20.02 7.44
N PHE A 57 9.38 -21.26 7.92
CA PHE A 57 9.76 -22.39 7.08
C PHE A 57 8.62 -22.76 6.11
N LYS A 58 8.93 -22.85 4.83
CA LYS A 58 7.97 -23.23 3.78
C LYS A 58 8.29 -24.60 3.23
N SER A 59 7.28 -25.46 3.12
CA SER A 59 7.32 -26.59 2.18
C SER A 59 5.92 -27.09 1.84
N SER A 60 5.76 -27.71 0.67
CA SER A 60 4.50 -28.29 0.22
C SER A 60 4.45 -29.78 0.52
N PHE A 61 3.37 -30.27 1.13
CA PHE A 61 3.16 -31.71 1.34
C PHE A 61 2.67 -32.42 0.06
N ASP A 62 2.02 -31.68 -0.84
CA ASP A 62 1.50 -32.14 -2.13
C ASP A 62 1.79 -31.11 -3.23
N LYS A 63 1.95 -31.58 -4.47
CA LYS A 63 1.98 -30.76 -5.70
C LYS A 63 0.76 -31.15 -6.55
N ALA A 64 -0.40 -30.59 -6.23
CA ALA A 64 -1.67 -30.93 -6.87
C ALA A 64 -1.83 -30.49 -8.34
N ASN A 65 -0.88 -29.72 -8.88
CA ASN A 65 -1.00 -29.04 -10.17
C ASN A 65 0.17 -29.34 -11.13
N ARG A 66 0.76 -30.55 -11.02
CA ARG A 66 1.81 -30.99 -11.97
C ARG A 66 1.24 -31.10 -13.39
N THR A 67 2.07 -30.75 -14.37
CA THR A 67 1.73 -30.92 -15.80
C THR A 67 1.54 -32.39 -16.19
N SER A 68 2.34 -33.29 -15.61
CA SER A 68 2.24 -34.74 -15.81
C SER A 68 1.69 -35.45 -14.57
N ALA A 69 0.79 -36.42 -14.79
CA ALA A 69 0.25 -37.28 -13.74
C ALA A 69 1.31 -38.22 -13.09
N SER A 70 2.39 -38.53 -13.82
CA SER A 70 3.48 -39.38 -13.31
C SER A 70 4.54 -38.63 -12.51
N ALA A 71 4.45 -37.30 -12.45
CA ALA A 71 5.46 -36.49 -11.78
C ALA A 71 5.35 -36.63 -10.24
N PRO A 72 6.47 -36.62 -9.49
CA PRO A 72 6.45 -36.70 -8.03
C PRO A 72 5.58 -35.60 -7.41
N ARG A 73 4.80 -35.94 -6.38
CA ARG A 73 3.89 -34.98 -5.74
C ARG A 73 4.31 -34.57 -4.32
N GLY A 74 5.39 -35.13 -3.78
CA GLY A 74 5.73 -35.01 -2.36
C GLY A 74 5.32 -36.27 -1.59
N ILE A 75 5.47 -36.24 -0.27
CA ILE A 75 5.21 -37.41 0.60
C ILE A 75 3.75 -37.55 1.05
N GLY A 76 2.86 -36.66 0.62
CA GLY A 76 1.44 -36.64 0.97
C GLY A 76 1.14 -35.89 2.26
N MET A 77 -0.14 -35.57 2.49
CA MET A 77 -0.58 -34.65 3.54
C MET A 77 -0.25 -35.15 4.96
N GLU A 78 -0.62 -36.38 5.31
CA GLU A 78 -0.42 -36.91 6.67
C GLU A 78 1.06 -36.89 7.08
N LYS A 79 1.94 -37.48 6.25
CA LYS A 79 3.38 -37.49 6.50
C LYS A 79 3.99 -36.09 6.42
N GLY A 80 3.56 -35.28 5.46
CA GLY A 80 4.05 -33.91 5.28
C GLY A 80 3.73 -33.02 6.47
N LEU A 81 2.51 -33.12 7.02
CA LEU A 81 2.12 -32.40 8.23
C LEU A 81 2.89 -32.88 9.46
N ALA A 82 3.15 -34.19 9.59
CA ALA A 82 4.00 -34.70 10.66
C ALA A 82 5.43 -34.12 10.59
N VAL A 83 6.04 -34.07 9.39
CA VAL A 83 7.36 -33.46 9.20
C VAL A 83 7.35 -31.96 9.54
N LEU A 84 6.35 -31.21 9.08
CA LEU A 84 6.21 -29.77 9.38
C LEU A 84 6.01 -29.52 10.88
N GLN A 85 5.21 -30.37 11.55
CA GLN A 85 5.00 -30.30 13.00
C GLN A 85 6.31 -30.56 13.76
N ASN A 86 7.08 -31.56 13.35
CA ASN A 86 8.38 -31.88 13.95
C ASN A 86 9.35 -30.70 13.79
N ILE A 87 9.48 -30.14 12.58
CA ILE A 87 10.32 -28.96 12.31
C ILE A 87 9.91 -27.78 13.20
N LYS A 88 8.60 -27.49 13.28
CA LYS A 88 8.05 -26.42 14.10
C LYS A 88 8.40 -26.58 15.58
N GLN A 89 8.28 -27.79 16.12
CA GLN A 89 8.55 -28.07 17.52
C GLN A 89 10.04 -28.08 17.86
N THR A 90 10.87 -28.70 17.01
CA THR A 90 12.30 -28.86 17.27
C THR A 90 13.08 -27.59 17.02
N LEU A 91 12.75 -26.85 15.96
CA LEU A 91 13.48 -25.64 15.55
C LEU A 91 12.82 -24.35 16.04
N HIS A 92 11.62 -24.42 16.62
CA HIS A 92 10.83 -23.27 17.08
C HIS A 92 10.60 -22.22 15.97
N VAL A 93 10.44 -22.67 14.72
CA VAL A 93 10.14 -21.82 13.57
C VAL A 93 8.69 -22.00 13.15
N PRO A 94 7.93 -20.92 12.85
CA PRO A 94 6.61 -21.06 12.28
C PRO A 94 6.69 -21.68 10.89
N VAL A 95 5.61 -22.33 10.46
CA VAL A 95 5.56 -23.04 9.17
C VAL A 95 4.41 -22.57 8.27
N VAL A 96 4.68 -22.55 6.97
CA VAL A 96 3.71 -22.25 5.91
C VAL A 96 3.63 -23.40 4.91
N THR A 97 2.41 -23.81 4.57
CA THR A 97 2.15 -24.82 3.53
C THR A 97 0.87 -24.49 2.77
N ASP A 98 0.75 -24.96 1.54
CA ASP A 98 -0.38 -24.70 0.66
C ASP A 98 -1.52 -25.71 0.83
N VAL A 99 -2.75 -25.21 0.67
CA VAL A 99 -3.98 -26.02 0.66
C VAL A 99 -4.58 -26.02 -0.74
N HIS A 100 -5.04 -27.17 -1.20
CA HIS A 100 -5.56 -27.40 -2.55
C HIS A 100 -7.07 -27.62 -2.58
N GLU A 101 -7.63 -28.11 -1.47
CA GLU A 101 -9.05 -28.43 -1.32
C GLU A 101 -9.58 -27.93 0.03
N THR A 102 -10.88 -27.62 0.10
CA THR A 102 -11.52 -27.02 1.29
C THR A 102 -11.37 -27.86 2.55
N TRP A 103 -11.47 -29.19 2.45
CA TRP A 103 -11.38 -30.10 3.58
C TRP A 103 -9.97 -30.18 4.17
N GLN A 104 -8.94 -29.73 3.43
CA GLN A 104 -7.55 -29.70 3.91
C GLN A 104 -7.31 -28.54 4.88
N CYS A 105 -8.11 -27.47 4.84
CA CYS A 105 -7.87 -26.26 5.62
C CYS A 105 -7.79 -26.52 7.13
N ASN A 106 -8.73 -27.29 7.69
CA ASN A 106 -8.76 -27.59 9.13
C ASN A 106 -7.55 -28.40 9.60
N PRO A 107 -7.25 -29.60 9.06
CA PRO A 107 -6.10 -30.40 9.51
C PRO A 107 -4.77 -29.67 9.26
N VAL A 108 -4.64 -28.91 8.17
CA VAL A 108 -3.43 -28.11 7.92
C VAL A 108 -3.30 -26.99 8.96
N ALA A 109 -4.39 -26.35 9.37
CA ALA A 109 -4.37 -25.28 10.38
C ALA A 109 -4.04 -25.77 11.81
N GLU A 110 -4.14 -27.06 12.10
CA GLU A 110 -3.65 -27.61 13.37
C GLU A 110 -2.13 -27.51 13.49
N VAL A 111 -1.42 -27.60 12.36
CA VAL A 111 0.05 -27.61 12.29
C VAL A 111 0.59 -26.25 11.81
N ALA A 112 0.10 -25.76 10.68
CA ALA A 112 0.62 -24.58 10.01
C ALA A 112 0.20 -23.27 10.68
N ASP A 113 1.13 -22.32 10.71
CA ASP A 113 0.87 -20.95 11.19
C ASP A 113 0.29 -20.08 10.07
N ILE A 114 0.65 -20.41 8.83
CA ILE A 114 0.16 -19.75 7.62
C ILE A 114 -0.37 -20.80 6.64
N LEU A 115 -1.62 -20.63 6.19
CA LEU A 115 -2.18 -21.38 5.06
C LEU A 115 -1.92 -20.61 3.77
N GLN A 116 -1.38 -21.28 2.76
CA GLN A 116 -1.15 -20.66 1.46
C GLN A 116 -2.21 -21.07 0.44
N ILE A 117 -2.80 -20.08 -0.24
CA ILE A 117 -3.72 -20.30 -1.36
C ILE A 117 -2.92 -20.29 -2.67
N PRO A 118 -2.91 -21.39 -3.44
CA PRO A 118 -2.21 -21.46 -4.72
C PRO A 118 -2.74 -20.46 -5.75
N ALA A 119 -1.86 -19.99 -6.64
CA ALA A 119 -2.17 -18.96 -7.63
C ALA A 119 -3.36 -19.31 -8.54
N PHE A 120 -3.47 -20.57 -8.99
CA PHE A 120 -4.60 -21.00 -9.82
C PHE A 120 -5.93 -21.09 -9.07
N LEU A 121 -5.87 -21.18 -7.74
CA LEU A 121 -7.05 -21.32 -6.87
C LEU A 121 -7.40 -20.01 -6.17
N CYS A 122 -6.69 -18.92 -6.44
CA CYS A 122 -6.80 -17.65 -5.71
C CYS A 122 -8.18 -16.97 -5.80
N ARG A 123 -9.06 -17.44 -6.68
CA ARG A 123 -10.44 -16.95 -6.82
C ARG A 123 -11.51 -17.88 -6.28
N GLN A 124 -11.17 -19.12 -5.92
CA GLN A 124 -12.15 -20.14 -5.52
C GLN A 124 -12.77 -19.74 -4.18
N THR A 125 -14.04 -19.34 -4.22
CA THR A 125 -14.74 -18.76 -3.06
C THR A 125 -14.71 -19.73 -1.88
N ASP A 126 -15.10 -20.99 -2.11
CA ASP A 126 -15.22 -21.96 -1.01
C ASP A 126 -13.87 -22.24 -0.35
N LEU A 127 -12.78 -22.31 -1.13
CA LEU A 127 -11.43 -22.49 -0.58
C LEU A 127 -10.97 -21.28 0.24
N LEU A 128 -11.23 -20.07 -0.24
CA LEU A 128 -10.92 -18.85 0.51
C LEU A 128 -11.72 -18.76 1.81
N LEU A 129 -13.02 -19.07 1.77
CA LEU A 129 -13.88 -19.06 2.96
C LEU A 129 -13.48 -20.15 3.96
N ALA A 130 -13.13 -21.35 3.47
CA ALA A 130 -12.64 -22.44 4.32
C ALA A 130 -11.30 -22.08 4.99
N ALA A 131 -10.35 -21.50 4.25
CA ALA A 131 -9.09 -21.03 4.82
C ALA A 131 -9.31 -19.88 5.82
N ALA A 132 -10.21 -18.94 5.50
CA ALA A 132 -10.56 -17.85 6.40
C ALA A 132 -11.13 -18.36 7.73
N ALA A 133 -12.03 -19.35 7.68
CA ALA A 133 -12.69 -19.93 8.84
C ALA A 133 -11.72 -20.57 9.86
N THR A 134 -10.50 -20.91 9.44
CA THR A 134 -9.46 -21.43 10.36
C THR A 134 -8.92 -20.38 11.33
N GLY A 135 -9.11 -19.09 11.05
CA GLY A 135 -8.55 -17.97 11.81
C GLY A 135 -7.03 -17.78 11.67
N LYS A 136 -6.33 -18.69 10.96
CA LYS A 136 -4.89 -18.58 10.69
C LYS A 136 -4.58 -17.44 9.72
N VAL A 137 -3.29 -17.11 9.64
CA VAL A 137 -2.78 -16.23 8.59
C VAL A 137 -2.96 -16.93 7.24
N VAL A 138 -3.42 -16.21 6.23
CA VAL A 138 -3.62 -16.73 4.88
C VAL A 138 -2.74 -15.95 3.89
N ASN A 139 -1.77 -16.65 3.30
CA ASN A 139 -0.92 -16.13 2.24
C ASN A 139 -1.52 -16.42 0.87
N ILE A 140 -1.96 -15.39 0.14
CA ILE A 140 -2.70 -15.58 -1.10
C ILE A 140 -1.82 -15.25 -2.28
N LYS A 141 -1.42 -16.28 -3.05
CA LYS A 141 -0.66 -16.07 -4.29
C LYS A 141 -1.56 -15.45 -5.34
N LYS A 142 -1.17 -14.29 -5.87
CA LYS A 142 -1.85 -13.66 -7.00
C LYS A 142 -1.77 -14.57 -8.21
N GLY A 143 -2.92 -14.84 -8.83
CA GLY A 143 -2.98 -15.57 -10.10
C GLY A 143 -2.17 -14.84 -11.18
N GLN A 144 -1.47 -15.59 -12.04
CA GLN A 144 -0.71 -15.01 -13.16
C GLN A 144 -1.61 -14.29 -14.17
N PHE A 145 -2.91 -14.57 -14.13
CA PHE A 145 -3.97 -13.96 -14.93
C PHE A 145 -4.65 -12.77 -14.23
N LEU A 146 -4.26 -12.43 -13.00
CA LEU A 146 -4.95 -11.46 -12.17
C LEU A 146 -4.17 -10.16 -12.07
N ALA A 147 -4.85 -9.03 -12.26
CA ALA A 147 -4.29 -7.71 -12.04
C ALA A 147 -4.13 -7.42 -10.54
N PRO A 148 -3.13 -6.61 -10.12
CA PRO A 148 -2.89 -6.27 -8.72
C PRO A 148 -4.11 -5.71 -7.98
N TRP A 149 -4.85 -4.77 -8.59
CA TRP A 149 -6.04 -4.15 -7.99
C TRP A 149 -7.23 -5.11 -7.81
N ASP A 150 -7.27 -6.22 -8.55
CA ASP A 150 -8.34 -7.21 -8.41
C ASP A 150 -8.18 -8.08 -7.15
N MET A 151 -7.01 -8.04 -6.50
CA MET A 151 -6.80 -8.64 -5.18
C MET A 151 -7.75 -8.05 -4.12
N LYS A 152 -8.29 -6.84 -4.33
CA LYS A 152 -9.31 -6.23 -3.44
C LYS A 152 -10.54 -7.12 -3.26
N ASN A 153 -10.92 -7.88 -4.30
CA ASN A 153 -12.09 -8.77 -4.26
C ASN A 153 -11.81 -10.01 -3.40
N ILE A 154 -10.56 -10.51 -3.44
CA ILE A 154 -10.10 -11.62 -2.61
C ILE A 154 -10.03 -11.17 -1.15
N VAL A 155 -9.46 -9.98 -0.89
CA VAL A 155 -9.46 -9.35 0.43
C VAL A 155 -10.88 -9.22 0.99
N ALA A 156 -11.83 -8.73 0.18
CA ALA A 156 -13.23 -8.59 0.60
C ALA A 156 -13.86 -9.95 0.97
N LYS A 157 -13.56 -11.03 0.25
CA LYS A 157 -14.03 -12.39 0.61
C LYS A 157 -13.49 -12.83 1.96
N MET A 158 -12.19 -12.67 2.19
CA MET A 158 -11.54 -13.01 3.47
C MET A 158 -12.14 -12.21 4.63
N GLN A 159 -12.30 -10.90 4.45
CA GLN A 159 -12.93 -10.01 5.43
C GLN A 159 -14.39 -10.38 5.71
N SER A 160 -15.16 -10.74 4.68
CA SER A 160 -16.56 -11.17 4.84
C SER A 160 -16.71 -12.45 5.67
N ALA A 161 -15.66 -13.29 5.70
CA ALA A 161 -15.57 -14.48 6.55
C ALA A 161 -14.97 -14.19 7.93
N GLY A 162 -14.70 -12.92 8.27
CA GLY A 162 -14.19 -12.49 9.57
C GLY A 162 -12.70 -12.68 9.78
N ASN A 163 -11.92 -12.98 8.72
CA ASN A 163 -10.47 -13.15 8.84
C ASN A 163 -9.71 -11.99 8.16
N GLU A 164 -9.00 -11.21 8.97
CA GLU A 164 -8.13 -10.12 8.51
C GLU A 164 -6.63 -10.46 8.53
N ASN A 165 -6.25 -11.69 8.84
CA ASN A 165 -4.86 -12.14 8.84
C ASN A 165 -4.40 -12.48 7.42
N ILE A 166 -4.33 -11.49 6.54
CA ILE A 166 -4.14 -11.68 5.09
C ILE A 166 -2.74 -11.21 4.68
N LEU A 167 -2.04 -12.04 3.90
CA LEU A 167 -0.84 -11.65 3.14
C LEU A 167 -1.14 -11.75 1.64
N LEU A 168 -0.68 -10.77 0.86
CA LEU A 168 -0.84 -10.75 -0.60
C LEU A 168 0.50 -11.10 -1.24
N CYS A 169 0.55 -12.14 -2.07
CA CYS A 169 1.81 -12.67 -2.59
C CYS A 169 1.91 -12.52 -4.11
N GLU A 170 2.81 -11.66 -4.58
CA GLU A 170 3.16 -11.51 -5.99
C GLU A 170 4.03 -12.68 -6.46
N ARG A 171 3.79 -13.17 -7.69
CA ARG A 171 4.52 -14.31 -8.29
C ARG A 171 4.67 -14.22 -9.81
N GLY A 172 4.50 -13.03 -10.37
CA GLY A 172 4.51 -12.73 -11.80
C GLY A 172 3.13 -12.79 -12.47
N THR A 173 3.02 -12.08 -13.59
CA THR A 173 1.85 -12.02 -14.46
C THR A 173 2.21 -12.59 -15.83
N SER A 174 1.28 -13.31 -16.47
CA SER A 174 1.48 -13.88 -17.80
C SER A 174 1.85 -12.80 -18.82
N PHE A 175 2.96 -13.01 -19.53
CA PHE A 175 3.44 -12.08 -20.57
C PHE A 175 3.66 -12.84 -21.88
N GLY A 176 2.60 -12.93 -22.67
CA GLY A 176 2.56 -13.84 -23.82
C GLY A 176 2.50 -15.30 -23.37
N TYR A 177 2.98 -16.20 -24.22
CA TYR A 177 3.01 -17.63 -23.92
C TYR A 177 4.28 -18.03 -23.15
N ASN A 178 4.10 -18.92 -22.17
CA ASN A 178 5.18 -19.59 -21.45
C ASN A 178 6.19 -18.66 -20.74
N ASN A 179 5.78 -17.43 -20.42
CA ASN A 179 6.64 -16.44 -19.79
C ASN A 179 5.87 -15.59 -18.77
N LEU A 180 6.59 -15.08 -17.78
CA LEU A 180 6.07 -14.19 -16.74
C LEU A 180 6.86 -12.89 -16.72
N VAL A 181 6.17 -11.81 -16.37
CA VAL A 181 6.76 -10.51 -16.04
C VAL A 181 6.28 -10.06 -14.67
N VAL A 182 7.15 -9.43 -13.90
CA VAL A 182 6.78 -8.80 -12.63
C VAL A 182 6.61 -7.32 -12.86
N ASP A 183 5.39 -6.83 -12.69
CA ASP A 183 5.11 -5.40 -12.63
C ASP A 183 5.37 -4.90 -11.21
N MET A 184 6.50 -4.21 -11.02
CA MET A 184 6.91 -3.67 -9.72
C MET A 184 5.93 -2.59 -9.21
N SER A 185 5.19 -1.91 -10.09
CA SER A 185 4.15 -0.97 -9.67
C SER A 185 2.95 -1.69 -9.04
N GLY A 186 2.68 -2.93 -9.47
CA GLY A 186 1.67 -3.80 -8.90
C GLY A 186 1.91 -4.14 -7.42
N LEU A 187 3.17 -4.17 -6.98
CA LEU A 187 3.50 -4.31 -5.55
C LEU A 187 2.96 -3.12 -4.75
N VAL A 188 3.11 -1.90 -5.27
CA VAL A 188 2.59 -0.67 -4.64
C VAL A 188 1.05 -0.70 -4.59
N GLU A 189 0.40 -1.09 -5.69
CA GLU A 189 -1.06 -1.22 -5.77
C GLU A 189 -1.60 -2.22 -4.74
N MET A 190 -1.01 -3.41 -4.61
CA MET A 190 -1.44 -4.38 -3.60
C MET A 190 -1.24 -3.87 -2.17
N ARG A 191 -0.14 -3.14 -1.90
CA ARG A 191 0.09 -2.56 -0.57
C ARG A 191 -0.97 -1.52 -0.19
N GLN A 192 -1.53 -0.78 -1.16
CA GLN A 192 -2.61 0.18 -0.89
C GLN A 192 -3.89 -0.48 -0.37
N LEU A 193 -4.04 -1.80 -0.52
CA LEU A 193 -5.12 -2.56 0.08
C LEU A 193 -4.98 -2.72 1.61
N GLY A 194 -3.86 -2.25 2.19
CA GLY A 194 -3.62 -2.20 3.63
C GLY A 194 -3.06 -3.48 4.24
N TYR A 195 -2.69 -4.47 3.42
CA TYR A 195 -2.19 -5.78 3.86
C TYR A 195 -0.74 -6.00 3.46
N PRO A 196 0.03 -6.78 4.24
CA PRO A 196 1.41 -7.08 3.90
C PRO A 196 1.55 -7.71 2.52
N VAL A 197 2.54 -7.25 1.76
CA VAL A 197 2.87 -7.79 0.44
C VAL A 197 4.13 -8.64 0.52
N VAL A 198 4.02 -9.90 0.11
CA VAL A 198 5.09 -10.86 -0.05
C VAL A 198 5.46 -10.95 -1.52
N PHE A 199 6.75 -11.04 -1.84
CA PHE A 199 7.21 -11.29 -3.20
C PHE A 199 7.79 -12.70 -3.33
N ASP A 200 7.15 -13.56 -4.11
CA ASP A 200 7.62 -14.89 -4.48
C ASP A 200 8.67 -14.77 -5.59
N ALA A 201 9.93 -14.66 -5.18
CA ALA A 201 11.05 -14.46 -6.08
C ALA A 201 11.30 -15.70 -6.96
N THR A 202 11.03 -16.89 -6.42
CA THR A 202 11.25 -18.18 -7.10
C THR A 202 10.22 -18.42 -8.20
N HIS A 203 8.93 -18.26 -7.92
CA HIS A 203 7.92 -18.54 -8.94
C HIS A 203 7.77 -17.41 -9.97
N SER A 204 8.31 -16.23 -9.67
CA SER A 204 8.36 -15.09 -10.61
C SER A 204 9.32 -15.32 -11.79
N VAL A 205 10.30 -16.22 -11.65
CA VAL A 205 11.25 -16.57 -12.73
C VAL A 205 10.84 -17.82 -13.52
N GLN A 206 9.65 -18.36 -13.25
CA GLN A 206 9.14 -19.52 -13.98
C GLN A 206 8.90 -19.19 -15.45
N LYS A 207 9.12 -20.21 -16.27
CA LYS A 207 8.67 -20.28 -17.67
C LYS A 207 7.64 -21.41 -17.77
N PRO A 208 6.35 -21.14 -17.49
CA PRO A 208 5.33 -22.18 -17.39
C PRO A 208 5.21 -22.97 -18.70
N GLY A 209 5.37 -24.30 -18.66
CA GLY A 209 5.37 -25.14 -19.86
C GLY A 209 6.57 -24.95 -20.79
N GLY A 210 7.60 -24.20 -20.39
CA GLY A 210 8.77 -23.89 -21.22
C GLY A 210 9.62 -25.11 -21.61
N ASN A 211 9.50 -26.23 -20.88
CA ASN A 211 10.18 -27.49 -21.19
C ASN A 211 9.24 -28.55 -21.80
N GLY A 212 8.04 -28.17 -22.23
CA GLY A 212 7.03 -29.09 -22.78
C GLY A 212 6.27 -29.85 -21.69
N SER A 213 6.92 -30.81 -21.01
CA SER A 213 6.30 -31.66 -19.98
C SER A 213 6.49 -31.18 -18.54
N SER A 214 7.27 -30.10 -18.35
CA SER A 214 7.54 -29.50 -17.04
C SER A 214 7.71 -27.98 -17.13
N THR A 215 7.70 -27.33 -15.97
CA THR A 215 7.96 -25.90 -15.84
C THR A 215 9.47 -25.63 -15.97
N GLY A 216 9.84 -24.74 -16.89
CA GLY A 216 11.20 -24.20 -16.96
C GLY A 216 11.40 -23.06 -15.97
N GLY A 217 12.58 -22.44 -15.97
CA GLY A 217 12.90 -21.38 -15.02
C GLY A 217 14.24 -20.73 -15.24
N ASN A 218 14.52 -19.68 -14.47
CA ASN A 218 15.86 -19.11 -14.37
C ASN A 218 16.18 -18.65 -12.94
N ARG A 219 16.71 -19.58 -12.13
CA ARG A 219 17.12 -19.29 -10.74
C ARG A 219 18.15 -18.17 -10.62
N GLU A 220 18.98 -17.92 -11.64
CA GLU A 220 19.97 -16.84 -11.62
C GLU A 220 19.33 -15.46 -11.54
N MET A 221 18.07 -15.32 -11.98
CA MET A 221 17.32 -14.06 -11.92
C MET A 221 16.68 -13.80 -10.55
N VAL A 222 16.59 -14.82 -9.68
CA VAL A 222 15.92 -14.72 -8.38
C VAL A 222 16.53 -13.61 -7.50
N PRO A 223 17.86 -13.50 -7.33
CA PRO A 223 18.45 -12.42 -6.52
C PRO A 223 18.21 -11.02 -7.10
N TYR A 224 18.10 -10.89 -8.43
CA TYR A 224 17.84 -9.61 -9.08
C TYR A 224 16.40 -9.16 -8.85
N LEU A 225 15.43 -10.05 -9.05
CA LEU A 225 14.02 -9.73 -8.80
C LEU A 225 13.74 -9.52 -7.30
N MET A 226 14.39 -10.28 -6.42
CA MET A 226 14.34 -10.07 -4.98
C MET A 226 14.79 -8.65 -4.61
N ARG A 227 15.93 -8.20 -5.13
CA ARG A 227 16.41 -6.83 -4.91
C ARG A 227 15.45 -5.78 -5.45
N ALA A 228 14.91 -5.98 -6.65
CA ALA A 228 13.95 -5.05 -7.23
C ALA A 228 12.68 -4.91 -6.36
N ALA A 229 12.14 -6.02 -5.85
CA ALA A 229 10.96 -5.98 -4.99
C ALA A 229 11.25 -5.37 -3.61
N LEU A 230 12.42 -5.66 -3.02
CA LEU A 230 12.86 -5.00 -1.77
C LEU A 230 13.07 -3.49 -1.96
N ALA A 231 13.57 -3.06 -3.12
CA ALA A 231 13.68 -1.64 -3.47
C ALA A 231 12.33 -0.92 -3.54
N VAL A 232 11.23 -1.64 -3.80
CA VAL A 232 9.86 -1.10 -3.72
C VAL A 232 9.38 -0.98 -2.27
N GLY A 233 9.96 -1.75 -1.33
CA GLY A 233 9.63 -1.72 0.09
C GLY A 233 8.51 -2.68 0.51
N ILE A 234 8.49 -3.88 -0.06
CA ILE A 234 7.60 -5.00 0.33
C ILE A 234 7.80 -5.43 1.80
N ASP A 235 6.96 -6.35 2.30
CA ASP A 235 6.99 -6.79 3.72
C ASP A 235 7.56 -8.19 3.91
N GLY A 236 7.66 -9.00 2.85
CA GLY A 236 8.25 -10.32 2.94
C GLY A 236 8.76 -10.85 1.61
N ILE A 237 9.67 -11.81 1.69
CA ILE A 237 10.19 -12.56 0.56
C ILE A 237 9.74 -14.01 0.69
N PHE A 238 9.22 -14.57 -0.39
CA PHE A 238 9.04 -16.00 -0.54
C PHE A 238 10.11 -16.53 -1.49
N ALA A 239 10.82 -17.58 -1.07
CA ALA A 239 11.85 -18.22 -1.89
C ALA A 239 11.90 -19.73 -1.65
N GLU A 240 12.02 -20.50 -2.74
CA GLU A 240 12.27 -21.93 -2.65
C GLU A 240 13.75 -22.24 -2.83
N ILE A 241 14.24 -23.13 -1.96
CA ILE A 241 15.66 -23.36 -1.74
C ILE A 241 15.89 -24.87 -1.67
N HIS A 242 16.89 -25.35 -2.41
CA HIS A 242 17.26 -26.76 -2.44
C HIS A 242 18.78 -26.93 -2.28
N PRO A 243 19.24 -28.00 -1.59
CA PRO A 243 20.67 -28.34 -1.57
C PRO A 243 21.21 -28.65 -2.96
N ASP A 244 20.41 -29.35 -3.77
CA ASP A 244 20.76 -29.74 -5.14
C ASP A 244 19.59 -29.50 -6.10
N PRO A 245 19.34 -28.26 -6.55
CA PRO A 245 18.11 -27.95 -7.25
C PRO A 245 18.03 -28.54 -8.67
N ASP A 246 19.08 -29.18 -9.16
CA ASP A 246 19.08 -29.87 -10.46
C ASP A 246 18.41 -31.25 -10.35
N HIS A 247 18.36 -31.82 -9.15
CA HIS A 247 17.70 -33.10 -8.84
C HIS A 247 16.41 -32.94 -8.01
N ALA A 248 15.96 -31.71 -7.76
CA ALA A 248 14.74 -31.45 -7.01
C ALA A 248 13.48 -32.00 -7.73
N TRP A 249 12.51 -32.50 -6.97
CA TRP A 249 11.30 -33.13 -7.48
C TRP A 249 10.36 -32.18 -8.24
N SER A 250 10.40 -30.89 -7.90
CA SER A 250 9.55 -29.84 -8.47
C SER A 250 10.31 -28.52 -8.58
N ASP A 251 10.05 -27.78 -9.65
CA ASP A 251 10.53 -26.40 -9.87
C ASP A 251 12.04 -26.17 -9.68
N GLY A 252 12.85 -27.23 -9.80
CA GLY A 252 14.32 -27.17 -9.68
C GLY A 252 14.98 -26.00 -10.42
N PRO A 253 14.64 -25.70 -11.70
CA PRO A 253 15.21 -24.57 -12.44
C PRO A 253 14.99 -23.18 -11.81
N ASN A 254 14.07 -23.06 -10.84
CA ASN A 254 13.71 -21.82 -10.17
C ASN A 254 14.23 -21.72 -8.73
N GLN A 255 14.59 -22.86 -8.11
CA GLN A 255 15.03 -22.93 -6.73
C GLN A 255 16.47 -22.42 -6.57
N LEU A 256 16.73 -21.65 -5.50
CA LEU A 256 18.08 -21.22 -5.13
C LEU A 256 18.88 -22.42 -4.58
N ARG A 257 20.21 -22.40 -4.79
CA ARG A 257 21.11 -23.34 -4.11
C ARG A 257 21.26 -22.92 -2.66
N LEU A 258 21.15 -23.88 -1.73
CA LEU A 258 21.24 -23.63 -0.29
C LEU A 258 22.55 -22.91 0.11
N GLU A 259 23.66 -23.24 -0.55
CA GLU A 259 24.98 -22.64 -0.29
C GLU A 259 25.06 -21.15 -0.62
N ASP A 260 24.27 -20.65 -1.58
CA ASP A 260 24.26 -19.25 -2.00
C ASP A 260 23.40 -18.34 -1.11
N VAL A 261 22.50 -18.93 -0.32
CA VAL A 261 21.42 -18.20 0.37
C VAL A 261 21.96 -17.18 1.36
N GLU A 262 23.01 -17.52 2.10
CA GLU A 262 23.58 -16.60 3.10
C GLU A 262 24.08 -15.29 2.46
N ARG A 263 24.77 -15.40 1.32
CA ARG A 263 25.24 -14.24 0.56
C ARG A 263 24.06 -13.43 0.02
N ILE A 264 23.08 -14.09 -0.60
CA ILE A 264 21.90 -13.43 -1.18
C ILE A 264 21.10 -12.68 -0.11
N LEU A 265 20.87 -13.30 1.05
CA LEU A 265 20.12 -12.69 2.14
C LEU A 265 20.90 -11.57 2.83
N THR A 266 22.23 -11.63 2.86
CA THR A 266 23.06 -10.52 3.35
C THR A 266 22.83 -9.27 2.51
N GLU A 267 22.91 -9.40 1.18
CA GLU A 267 22.63 -8.29 0.24
C GLU A 267 21.18 -7.79 0.38
N ALA A 268 20.22 -8.71 0.53
CA ALA A 268 18.80 -8.39 0.71
C ALA A 268 18.55 -7.59 1.99
N CYS A 269 19.18 -7.96 3.11
CA CYS A 269 19.09 -7.25 4.39
C CYS A 269 19.65 -5.83 4.31
N GLU A 270 20.80 -5.64 3.65
CA GLU A 270 21.37 -4.31 3.47
C GLU A 270 20.44 -3.40 2.68
N LEU A 271 19.86 -3.92 1.60
CA LEU A 271 18.91 -3.18 0.78
C LEU A 271 17.61 -2.88 1.53
N ASP A 272 17.00 -3.86 2.18
CA ASP A 272 15.76 -3.64 2.94
C ASP A 272 16.00 -2.63 4.07
N ARG A 273 17.09 -2.75 4.83
CA ARG A 273 17.43 -1.76 5.86
C ARG A 273 17.60 -0.37 5.27
N LEU A 274 18.26 -0.23 4.12
CA LEU A 274 18.38 1.06 3.46
C LEU A 274 16.99 1.59 3.10
N ILE A 275 16.18 0.83 2.37
CA ILE A 275 14.88 1.27 1.85
C ILE A 275 13.89 1.58 2.98
N LYS A 276 13.89 0.80 4.06
CA LYS A 276 13.03 1.02 5.23
C LYS A 276 13.52 2.17 6.11
N LYS A 277 14.82 2.51 6.05
CA LYS A 277 15.41 3.71 6.68
C LYS A 277 15.23 4.96 5.84
N LEU A 278 15.18 4.83 4.52
CA LEU A 278 14.81 5.93 3.66
C LEU A 278 13.42 6.34 4.12
N GLU A 279 13.36 7.45 4.84
CA GLU A 279 12.16 8.27 4.88
C GLU A 279 11.89 8.60 3.42
N LEU A 280 11.11 7.76 2.74
CA LEU A 280 10.35 8.24 1.62
C LEU A 280 9.60 9.46 2.12
N PRO A 281 9.50 10.54 1.34
CA PRO A 281 8.79 11.74 1.76
C PRO A 281 7.44 11.30 2.30
N VAL A 282 7.36 11.34 3.63
CA VAL A 282 6.15 11.08 4.37
C VAL A 282 5.23 12.19 3.88
N LYS A 283 3.95 11.88 3.66
CA LYS A 283 2.92 12.86 4.01
C LYS A 283 3.30 13.34 5.41
N GLY A 284 3.87 14.55 5.52
CA GLY A 284 4.61 14.97 6.71
C GLY A 284 3.94 14.56 8.01
N ASN A 285 4.61 13.69 8.75
CA ASN A 285 4.56 13.65 10.19
C ASN A 285 6.02 13.57 10.63
N MET A 286 6.58 14.74 10.93
CA MET A 286 7.78 14.82 11.78
C MET A 286 7.38 14.38 13.18
N SER A 287 8.13 13.45 13.80
CA SER A 287 8.17 13.34 15.25
C SER A 287 9.59 13.65 15.74
N ALA A 288 9.65 14.65 16.62
CA ALA A 288 10.79 15.20 17.34
C ALA A 288 11.92 14.23 17.74
N SER A 289 13.16 14.69 17.56
CA SER A 289 14.14 14.68 18.67
C SER A 289 14.79 16.06 18.80
N THR A 290 14.46 16.73 19.90
CA THR A 290 15.13 17.90 20.49
C THR A 290 15.28 19.15 19.63
N THR A 291 14.16 19.67 19.16
CA THR A 291 13.82 21.06 19.50
C THR A 291 12.63 21.00 20.45
N SER A 292 12.55 21.91 21.40
CA SER A 292 11.41 22.09 22.30
C SER A 292 10.07 21.94 21.55
N PRO A 293 8.99 21.48 22.22
CA PRO A 293 7.70 21.22 21.58
C PRO A 293 7.27 22.45 20.77
N MET A 294 7.31 22.35 19.44
CA MET A 294 6.78 23.38 18.57
C MET A 294 5.26 23.20 18.58
N GLU A 295 4.59 24.05 19.35
CA GLU A 295 3.15 24.21 19.39
C GLU A 295 2.56 24.08 17.98
N ARG A 296 1.59 23.17 17.77
CA ARG A 296 0.78 23.18 16.54
C ARG A 296 0.12 24.56 16.45
N LYS A 297 0.65 25.44 15.60
CA LYS A 297 0.14 26.81 15.48
C LYS A 297 -1.32 26.77 15.03
N ARG A 298 -2.16 27.47 15.77
CA ARG A 298 -3.59 27.62 15.50
C ARG A 298 -3.76 28.41 14.20
N ILE A 299 -4.51 27.87 13.23
CA ILE A 299 -4.99 28.61 12.05
C ILE A 299 -5.70 29.90 12.50
N LYS A 300 -5.32 31.03 11.90
CA LYS A 300 -5.89 32.37 12.17
C LYS A 300 -6.59 32.97 10.97
N LEU A 301 -6.31 32.47 9.76
CA LEU A 301 -6.84 32.98 8.50
C LEU A 301 -7.22 31.81 7.57
N LEU A 302 -8.40 31.86 6.97
CA LEU A 302 -8.81 31.00 5.86
C LEU A 302 -8.96 31.83 4.59
N LEU A 303 -8.23 31.46 3.54
CA LEU A 303 -8.37 32.02 2.20
C LEU A 303 -8.99 30.98 1.27
N SER A 304 -9.81 31.41 0.32
CA SER A 304 -10.46 30.54 -0.65
C SER A 304 -10.32 31.09 -2.06
N ASP A 305 -10.11 30.20 -3.03
CA ASP A 305 -10.48 30.51 -4.41
C ASP A 305 -12.02 30.58 -4.56
N ILE A 306 -12.50 31.19 -5.64
CA ILE A 306 -13.92 31.18 -6.00
C ILE A 306 -14.22 30.02 -6.95
N ASP A 307 -13.60 30.05 -8.13
CA ASP A 307 -13.97 29.15 -9.19
C ASP A 307 -13.47 27.75 -8.91
N GLY A 308 -14.32 26.75 -9.17
CA GLY A 308 -14.05 25.36 -8.83
C GLY A 308 -13.99 25.04 -7.33
N VAL A 309 -14.11 26.04 -6.44
CA VAL A 309 -14.22 25.86 -4.99
C VAL A 309 -15.60 26.28 -4.49
N MET A 310 -15.87 27.59 -4.46
CA MET A 310 -17.17 28.12 -4.03
C MET A 310 -18.24 27.96 -5.12
N THR A 311 -17.80 27.83 -6.39
CA THR A 311 -18.63 27.51 -7.57
C THR A 311 -18.23 26.15 -8.13
N ASP A 312 -19.08 25.58 -8.98
CA ASP A 312 -18.83 24.29 -9.65
C ASP A 312 -17.98 24.42 -10.92
N GLY A 313 -17.32 25.56 -11.11
CA GLY A 313 -16.58 25.91 -12.33
C GLY A 313 -17.49 26.22 -13.54
N GLY A 314 -18.81 26.05 -13.41
CA GLY A 314 -19.79 26.36 -14.45
C GLY A 314 -20.08 27.85 -14.55
N MET A 315 -20.19 28.36 -15.78
CA MET A 315 -20.61 29.73 -16.08
C MET A 315 -21.82 29.73 -17.02
N TYR A 316 -22.83 30.50 -16.67
CA TYR A 316 -23.99 30.72 -17.54
C TYR A 316 -23.82 32.05 -18.26
N TYR A 317 -23.91 32.05 -19.58
CA TYR A 317 -23.86 33.26 -20.39
C TYR A 317 -25.20 33.50 -21.07
N THR A 318 -25.65 34.75 -21.09
CA THR A 318 -26.82 35.17 -21.88
C THR A 318 -26.38 35.73 -23.22
N SER A 319 -27.30 35.80 -24.19
CA SER A 319 -27.03 36.42 -25.50
C SER A 319 -26.73 37.92 -25.44
N ARG A 320 -26.95 38.57 -24.29
CA ARG A 320 -26.66 40.00 -24.06
C ARG A 320 -25.28 40.23 -23.43
N GLY A 321 -24.55 39.17 -23.12
CA GLY A 321 -23.23 39.25 -22.46
C GLY A 321 -23.29 39.20 -20.94
N ASP A 322 -24.47 39.16 -20.32
CA ASP A 322 -24.59 38.91 -18.87
C ASP A 322 -24.11 37.50 -18.55
N PHE A 323 -23.47 37.31 -17.39
CA PHE A 323 -23.09 35.99 -16.91
C PHE A 323 -23.46 35.76 -15.45
N MET A 324 -23.65 34.50 -15.08
CA MET A 324 -24.02 34.07 -13.74
C MET A 324 -23.15 32.90 -13.26
N LYS A 325 -22.87 32.85 -11.96
CA LYS A 325 -22.21 31.74 -11.27
C LYS A 325 -23.10 31.21 -10.15
N LYS A 326 -23.11 29.89 -9.94
CA LYS A 326 -23.85 29.23 -8.87
C LYS A 326 -22.93 29.05 -7.66
N PHE A 327 -23.41 29.45 -6.48
CA PHE A 327 -22.71 29.25 -5.21
C PHE A 327 -23.48 28.30 -4.30
N ASN A 328 -22.76 27.56 -3.46
CA ASN A 328 -23.39 26.76 -2.41
C ASN A 328 -23.77 27.62 -1.20
N ALA A 329 -24.97 27.41 -0.65
CA ALA A 329 -25.41 28.13 0.55
C ALA A 329 -24.74 27.60 1.83
N HIS A 330 -24.41 26.30 1.90
CA HIS A 330 -23.83 25.68 3.09
C HIS A 330 -22.43 26.21 3.41
N ASP A 331 -21.68 26.63 2.39
CA ASP A 331 -20.35 27.24 2.54
C ASP A 331 -20.40 28.50 3.41
N GLY A 332 -21.46 29.31 3.28
CA GLY A 332 -21.60 30.53 4.06
C GLY A 332 -21.72 30.28 5.56
N MET A 333 -22.44 29.22 5.95
CA MET A 333 -22.54 28.81 7.36
C MET A 333 -21.18 28.32 7.90
N GLY A 334 -20.40 27.60 7.08
CA GLY A 334 -19.05 27.17 7.46
C GLY A 334 -18.12 28.33 7.80
N LEU A 335 -18.13 29.37 6.96
CA LEU A 335 -17.34 30.59 7.17
C LEU A 335 -17.83 31.40 8.39
N GLN A 336 -19.14 31.41 8.65
CA GLN A 336 -19.71 32.04 9.85
C GLN A 336 -19.22 31.36 11.14
N LEU A 337 -19.18 30.02 11.16
CA LEU A 337 -18.67 29.24 12.30
C LEU A 337 -17.19 29.53 12.60
N LEU A 338 -16.37 29.68 11.56
CA LEU A 338 -14.96 30.04 11.72
C LEU A 338 -14.77 31.43 12.33
N ARG A 339 -15.57 32.40 11.90
CA ARG A 339 -15.51 33.75 12.44
C ARG A 339 -15.90 33.83 13.91
N GLN A 340 -16.90 33.06 14.33
CA GLN A 340 -17.27 32.94 15.75
C GLN A 340 -16.10 32.41 16.60
N LYS A 341 -15.15 31.69 16.00
CA LYS A 341 -13.91 31.22 16.63
C LYS A 341 -12.72 32.18 16.47
N GLY A 342 -12.93 33.36 15.90
CA GLY A 342 -11.89 34.38 15.69
C GLY A 342 -10.95 34.11 14.51
N VAL A 343 -11.31 33.21 13.60
CA VAL A 343 -10.55 32.96 12.37
C VAL A 343 -11.02 33.93 11.30
N LYS A 344 -10.11 34.74 10.75
CA LYS A 344 -10.40 35.65 9.64
C LYS A 344 -10.60 34.87 8.35
N THR A 345 -11.35 35.43 7.42
CA THR A 345 -11.74 34.76 6.18
C THR A 345 -11.56 35.68 4.98
N GLY A 346 -11.17 35.13 3.83
CA GLY A 346 -10.99 35.94 2.63
C GLY A 346 -11.07 35.16 1.32
N ILE A 347 -11.21 35.91 0.23
CA ILE A 347 -11.22 35.41 -1.14
C ILE A 347 -10.00 35.93 -1.88
N ILE A 348 -9.35 35.05 -2.64
CA ILE A 348 -8.35 35.42 -3.64
C ILE A 348 -8.75 34.82 -4.98
N THR A 349 -9.12 35.67 -5.93
CA THR A 349 -9.46 35.25 -7.31
C THR A 349 -8.63 36.02 -8.34
N SER A 350 -8.31 35.35 -9.46
CA SER A 350 -7.65 35.99 -10.60
C SER A 350 -8.62 36.81 -11.47
N GLU A 351 -9.92 36.65 -11.26
CA GLU A 351 -10.95 37.47 -11.92
C GLU A 351 -11.17 38.78 -11.16
N ASP A 352 -11.61 39.82 -11.88
CA ASP A 352 -12.14 41.05 -11.28
C ASP A 352 -13.56 41.26 -11.79
N ASN A 353 -14.54 41.01 -10.94
CA ASN A 353 -15.95 41.14 -11.28
C ASN A 353 -16.85 41.43 -10.07
N ASP A 354 -18.06 41.89 -10.35
CA ASP A 354 -19.05 42.21 -9.31
C ASP A 354 -19.63 40.98 -8.61
N ILE A 355 -19.56 39.79 -9.21
CA ILE A 355 -20.11 38.56 -8.59
C ILE A 355 -19.26 38.19 -7.36
N ALA A 356 -17.94 38.18 -7.51
CA ALA A 356 -17.00 37.96 -6.43
C ALA A 356 -17.15 39.01 -5.32
N ARG A 357 -17.25 40.29 -5.69
CA ARG A 357 -17.49 41.41 -4.76
C ARG A 357 -18.79 41.26 -3.96
N ARG A 358 -19.91 40.97 -4.63
CA ARG A 358 -21.20 40.75 -3.97
C ARG A 358 -21.19 39.51 -3.07
N ARG A 359 -20.48 38.45 -3.47
CA ARG A 359 -20.34 37.24 -2.65
C ARG A 359 -19.53 37.52 -1.39
N PHE A 360 -18.42 38.25 -1.52
CA PHE A 360 -17.61 38.72 -0.41
C PHE A 360 -18.44 39.53 0.60
N GLU A 361 -19.20 40.52 0.12
CA GLU A 361 -20.07 41.37 0.95
C GLU A 361 -21.17 40.55 1.65
N LYS A 362 -21.87 39.68 0.91
CA LYS A 362 -22.93 38.82 1.45
C LYS A 362 -22.45 37.89 2.54
N LEU A 363 -21.22 37.39 2.42
CA LEU A 363 -20.61 36.52 3.40
C LEU A 363 -19.87 37.31 4.49
N HIS A 364 -19.81 38.63 4.40
CA HIS A 364 -19.16 39.53 5.34
C HIS A 364 -17.67 39.19 5.58
N LEU A 365 -16.92 38.75 4.57
CA LEU A 365 -15.53 38.30 4.75
C LEU A 365 -14.58 39.48 5.05
N ASP A 366 -13.36 39.18 5.50
CA ASP A 366 -12.37 40.17 5.94
C ASP A 366 -11.49 40.68 4.78
N TYR A 367 -11.16 39.80 3.82
CA TYR A 367 -10.31 40.15 2.67
C TYR A 367 -10.93 39.73 1.33
N LEU A 368 -10.78 40.61 0.35
CA LEU A 368 -11.06 40.33 -1.05
C LEU A 368 -9.86 40.80 -1.89
N VAL A 369 -9.27 39.88 -2.64
CA VAL A 369 -8.26 40.19 -3.66
C VAL A 369 -8.77 39.68 -5.00
N GLN A 370 -8.73 40.57 -5.99
CA GLN A 370 -9.23 40.35 -7.36
C GLN A 370 -8.19 40.77 -8.39
N GLY A 371 -8.29 40.22 -9.60
CA GLY A 371 -7.58 40.69 -10.79
C GLY A 371 -6.07 40.40 -10.84
N GLN A 372 -5.52 39.61 -9.93
CA GLN A 372 -4.10 39.23 -9.95
C GLN A 372 -3.89 37.91 -10.71
N ARG A 373 -3.17 37.95 -11.83
CA ARG A 373 -2.82 36.78 -12.67
C ARG A 373 -1.36 36.36 -12.43
N ASP A 374 -1.05 35.09 -12.73
CA ASP A 374 0.29 34.45 -12.68
C ASP A 374 1.11 34.65 -11.38
N GLY A 375 1.04 33.67 -10.46
CA GLY A 375 1.78 33.68 -9.18
C GLY A 375 1.25 34.68 -8.13
N GLY A 376 0.34 35.59 -8.52
CA GLY A 376 -0.20 36.64 -7.66
C GLY A 376 -0.94 36.15 -6.40
N LYS A 377 -1.53 34.94 -6.42
CA LYS A 377 -2.26 34.41 -5.25
C LYS A 377 -1.36 34.26 -4.01
N LEU A 378 -0.11 33.82 -4.19
CA LEU A 378 0.85 33.69 -3.09
C LEU A 378 1.23 35.06 -2.51
N GLU A 379 1.48 36.04 -3.38
CA GLU A 379 1.85 37.39 -2.96
C GLU A 379 0.70 38.09 -2.24
N ALA A 380 -0.53 37.96 -2.75
CA ALA A 380 -1.73 38.42 -2.07
C ALA A 380 -1.87 37.83 -0.66
N ALA A 381 -1.63 36.52 -0.50
CA ALA A 381 -1.67 35.89 0.81
C ALA A 381 -0.57 36.42 1.75
N LYS A 382 0.64 36.65 1.24
CA LYS A 382 1.74 37.26 2.03
C LYS A 382 1.39 38.68 2.51
N GLN A 383 0.82 39.51 1.66
CA GLN A 383 0.39 40.86 2.02
C GLN A 383 -0.68 40.85 3.12
N ILE A 384 -1.63 39.91 3.05
CA ILE A 384 -2.62 39.72 4.12
C ILE A 384 -1.94 39.25 5.41
N CYS A 385 -1.02 38.29 5.33
CA CYS A 385 -0.23 37.82 6.47
C CYS A 385 0.55 38.94 7.16
N GLU A 386 1.21 39.81 6.39
CA GLU A 386 1.94 40.97 6.91
C GLU A 386 1.01 41.94 7.64
N LYS A 387 -0.15 42.25 7.06
CA LYS A 387 -1.17 43.10 7.68
C LYS A 387 -1.73 42.53 8.98
N GLU A 388 -1.82 41.21 9.06
CA GLU A 388 -2.36 40.48 10.22
C GLU A 388 -1.30 40.09 11.25
N HIS A 389 -0.02 40.35 10.96
CA HIS A 389 1.10 39.90 11.77
C HIS A 389 1.07 38.38 12.04
N ILE A 390 0.72 37.60 11.01
CA ILE A 390 0.72 36.13 11.04
C ILE A 390 1.65 35.58 9.97
N SER A 391 2.05 34.33 10.11
CA SER A 391 2.85 33.61 9.11
C SER A 391 1.96 32.77 8.19
N LEU A 392 2.43 32.40 6.99
CA LEU A 392 1.71 31.48 6.10
C LEU A 392 1.41 30.12 6.76
N SER A 393 2.19 29.71 7.76
CA SER A 393 1.92 28.51 8.58
C SER A 393 0.65 28.61 9.44
N GLU A 394 0.10 29.81 9.64
CA GLU A 394 -1.16 30.06 10.34
C GLU A 394 -2.34 30.28 9.37
N VAL A 395 -2.11 30.08 8.07
CA VAL A 395 -3.11 30.25 7.01
C VAL A 395 -3.61 28.88 6.55
N ALA A 396 -4.92 28.78 6.38
CA ALA A 396 -5.56 27.71 5.62
C ALA A 396 -5.94 28.23 4.23
N TYR A 397 -5.71 27.44 3.18
CA TYR A 397 -6.10 27.79 1.81
C TYR A 397 -6.74 26.62 1.07
N ILE A 398 -7.78 26.92 0.28
CA ILE A 398 -8.45 25.96 -0.60
C ILE A 398 -8.47 26.47 -2.04
N GLY A 399 -8.07 25.61 -2.97
CA GLY A 399 -7.98 25.88 -4.40
C GLY A 399 -8.10 24.59 -5.22
N ASP A 400 -8.42 24.70 -6.50
CA ASP A 400 -8.75 23.56 -7.38
C ASP A 400 -7.87 23.46 -8.63
N ASP A 401 -7.27 24.56 -9.09
CA ASP A 401 -6.52 24.63 -10.36
C ASP A 401 -5.03 25.01 -10.21
N VAL A 402 -4.26 24.93 -11.30
CA VAL A 402 -2.81 25.14 -11.40
C VAL A 402 -2.38 26.51 -10.87
N ASN A 403 -3.23 27.54 -11.02
CA ASN A 403 -2.96 28.89 -10.51
C ASN A 403 -2.91 28.96 -8.97
N CYS A 404 -3.39 27.92 -8.26
CA CYS A 404 -3.38 27.82 -6.81
C CYS A 404 -2.11 27.13 -6.27
N LEU A 405 -1.34 26.43 -7.11
CA LEU A 405 -0.28 25.51 -6.66
C LEU A 405 0.75 26.15 -5.73
N GLN A 406 1.26 27.33 -6.11
CA GLN A 406 2.30 28.01 -5.33
C GLN A 406 1.82 28.38 -3.93
N LEU A 407 0.56 28.81 -3.79
CA LEU A 407 0.00 29.14 -2.47
C LEU A 407 -0.33 27.88 -1.68
N LEU A 408 -0.95 26.87 -2.31
CA LEU A 408 -1.26 25.58 -1.69
C LEU A 408 -0.01 24.90 -1.11
N GLN A 409 1.15 25.06 -1.74
CA GLN A 409 2.43 24.49 -1.27
C GLN A 409 3.03 25.22 -0.06
N GLN A 410 2.56 26.43 0.28
CA GLN A 410 3.21 27.32 1.26
C GLN A 410 2.38 27.57 2.53
N VAL A 411 1.09 27.27 2.51
CA VAL A 411 0.19 27.49 3.66
C VAL A 411 0.30 26.39 4.72
N GLY A 412 -0.08 26.71 5.95
CA GLY A 412 -0.09 25.75 7.06
C GLY A 412 -1.15 24.64 6.92
N LEU A 413 -2.25 24.92 6.23
CA LEU A 413 -3.27 23.93 5.91
C LEU A 413 -3.83 24.12 4.51
N ALA A 414 -3.45 23.25 3.58
CA ALA A 414 -3.96 23.26 2.21
C ALA A 414 -5.10 22.26 2.01
N ALA A 415 -6.10 22.61 1.20
CA ALA A 415 -7.15 21.69 0.77
C ALA A 415 -7.53 21.88 -0.70
N CYS A 416 -8.13 20.86 -1.29
CA CYS A 416 -8.73 20.93 -2.62
C CYS A 416 -10.04 20.14 -2.73
N PRO A 417 -10.98 20.56 -3.58
CA PRO A 417 -12.17 19.78 -3.95
C PRO A 417 -11.84 18.41 -4.56
N SER A 418 -12.79 17.46 -4.53
CA SER A 418 -12.58 16.11 -5.10
C SER A 418 -12.43 16.10 -6.62
N ASP A 419 -12.88 17.15 -7.31
CA ASP A 419 -12.77 17.36 -8.75
C ASP A 419 -11.66 18.34 -9.16
N ALA A 420 -10.81 18.76 -8.22
CA ALA A 420 -9.61 19.55 -8.51
C ALA A 420 -8.69 18.88 -9.54
N VAL A 421 -7.90 19.68 -10.26
CA VAL A 421 -6.95 19.18 -11.26
C VAL A 421 -5.89 18.29 -10.63
N TRP A 422 -5.39 17.34 -11.41
CA TRP A 422 -4.45 16.33 -10.92
C TRP A 422 -3.23 16.95 -10.23
N GLN A 423 -2.65 18.02 -10.78
CA GLN A 423 -1.49 18.70 -10.23
C GLN A 423 -1.76 19.24 -8.81
N VAL A 424 -2.94 19.78 -8.55
CA VAL A 424 -3.34 20.28 -7.23
C VAL A 424 -3.47 19.15 -6.23
N LYS A 425 -4.05 18.01 -6.65
CA LYS A 425 -4.16 16.81 -5.80
C LYS A 425 -2.81 16.21 -5.40
N GLN A 426 -1.74 16.53 -6.15
CA GLN A 426 -0.36 16.11 -5.84
C GLN A 426 0.36 17.04 -4.85
N VAL A 427 -0.23 18.16 -4.43
CA VAL A 427 0.40 19.06 -3.45
C VAL A 427 0.65 18.30 -2.13
N PRO A 428 1.89 18.24 -1.61
CA PRO A 428 2.18 17.52 -0.38
C PRO A 428 1.34 18.01 0.81
N GLY A 429 0.73 17.09 1.55
CA GLY A 429 -0.07 17.42 2.73
C GLY A 429 -1.45 18.03 2.44
N ILE A 430 -1.83 18.19 1.16
CA ILE A 430 -3.13 18.75 0.80
C ILE A 430 -4.27 17.83 1.26
N VAL A 431 -5.29 18.42 1.88
CA VAL A 431 -6.53 17.75 2.24
C VAL A 431 -7.40 17.62 0.99
N GLN A 432 -7.53 16.42 0.46
CA GLN A 432 -8.48 16.13 -0.62
C GLN A 432 -9.87 15.93 0.00
N LEU A 433 -10.75 16.88 -0.25
CA LEU A 433 -12.12 16.88 0.27
C LEU A 433 -12.97 15.86 -0.49
N LYS A 434 -14.04 15.38 0.13
CA LYS A 434 -14.98 14.46 -0.54
C LYS A 434 -15.88 15.21 -1.52
N GLN A 435 -16.30 16.42 -1.15
CA GLN A 435 -17.20 17.22 -1.96
C GLN A 435 -16.47 17.91 -3.12
N LYS A 436 -17.23 18.11 -4.20
CA LYS A 436 -16.82 18.84 -5.40
C LYS A 436 -16.93 20.36 -5.23
N GLY A 437 -16.30 21.11 -6.13
CA GLY A 437 -16.51 22.54 -6.28
C GLY A 437 -18.00 22.91 -6.37
N GLY A 438 -18.42 23.94 -5.63
CA GLY A 438 -19.82 24.39 -5.62
C GLY A 438 -20.81 23.41 -4.96
N GLN A 439 -20.35 22.28 -4.44
CA GLN A 439 -21.16 21.24 -3.78
C GLN A 439 -20.91 21.16 -2.26
N GLY A 440 -20.34 22.21 -1.67
CA GLY A 440 -20.12 22.29 -0.22
C GLY A 440 -18.73 21.85 0.23
N CYS A 441 -17.72 21.82 -0.66
CA CYS A 441 -16.34 21.51 -0.29
C CYS A 441 -15.76 22.55 0.67
N LEU A 442 -16.07 23.84 0.52
CA LEU A 442 -15.63 24.85 1.47
C LEU A 442 -16.26 24.63 2.84
N ARG A 443 -17.55 24.26 2.91
CA ARG A 443 -18.20 23.82 4.15
C ARG A 443 -17.46 22.64 4.81
N GLU A 444 -17.19 21.57 4.07
CA GLU A 444 -16.43 20.41 4.57
C GLU A 444 -15.08 20.85 5.14
N PHE A 445 -14.36 21.72 4.43
CA PHE A 445 -13.06 22.22 4.88
C PHE A 445 -13.16 23.06 6.15
N THR A 446 -14.14 23.97 6.24
CA THR A 446 -14.35 24.77 7.45
C THR A 446 -14.66 23.91 8.67
N GLU A 447 -15.42 22.81 8.53
CA GLU A 447 -15.69 21.89 9.63
C GLU A 447 -14.43 21.17 10.12
N LEU A 448 -13.51 20.83 9.23
CA LEU A 448 -12.22 20.27 9.59
C LEU A 448 -11.40 21.27 10.41
N ILE A 449 -11.35 22.53 9.99
CA ILE A 449 -10.66 23.59 10.74
C ILE A 449 -11.31 23.78 12.12
N VAL A 450 -12.64 23.83 12.18
CA VAL A 450 -13.41 23.98 13.42
C VAL A 450 -13.16 22.82 14.40
N LYS A 451 -13.09 21.57 13.93
CA LYS A 451 -12.83 20.38 14.75
C LYS A 451 -11.42 20.36 15.32
N ASN A 452 -10.43 20.82 14.55
CA ASN A 452 -9.03 20.89 14.98
C ASN A 452 -8.70 22.15 15.82
N HIS A 453 -9.70 23.01 16.05
CA HIS A 453 -9.62 24.21 16.89
C HIS A 453 -10.18 24.05 18.30
N ILE A 454 -10.55 22.83 18.70
CA ILE A 454 -11.04 22.50 20.04
C ILE A 454 -9.96 21.73 20.78
#